data_AF-A0A453H682-F1
#
_entry.id   AF-A0A453H682-F1
#
_cell.length_a   1.000
_cell.length_b   1.000
_cell.length_c   1.000
_cell.angle_alpha   90.00
_cell.angle_beta   90.00
_cell.angle_gamma   90.00
#
_symmetry.space_group_name_H-M   'P 1'
#
loop_
_entity.id
_entity.type
_entity.pdbx_description
1 polymer ?
#
loop_
_entity_poly.entity_id
_entity_poly.type
_entity_poly.pdbx_seq_one_letter_code
_entity_poly.pdbx_strand_id
1 'polypeptide(L)'
;MDGIDPSMKSVGINYPYVRRRKKLPDPVEKEKGVSLWSMIKDNIGKDLTKVCLPVYFNEPLSSLQKCFEDLEYSYLIDRAYEWGKRV
;
A
#
# COMPACT_ATOMS: atom_id res chain seq x y z
N MET A 1 7.80 -7.39 21.51
CA MET A 1 9.09 -6.77 21.15
C MET A 1 8.78 -5.86 19.98
N ASP A 2 8.38 -4.66 20.34
CA ASP A 2 7.79 -3.68 19.45
C ASP A 2 8.92 -3.09 18.62
N GLY A 3 8.85 -3.29 17.29
CA GLY A 3 9.85 -2.86 16.31
C GLY A 3 9.94 -1.34 16.15
N ILE A 4 9.87 -0.61 17.26
CA ILE A 4 10.08 0.82 17.34
C ILE A 4 11.59 1.02 17.22
N ASP A 5 12.02 1.48 16.05
CA ASP A 5 13.39 1.97 15.84
C ASP A 5 13.70 3.01 16.93
N PRO A 6 14.79 2.86 17.72
CA PRO A 6 15.16 3.78 18.78
C PRO A 6 15.26 5.26 18.35
N SER A 7 15.44 5.52 17.05
CA SER A 7 15.44 6.87 16.47
C SER A 7 14.06 7.52 16.38
N MET A 8 12.96 6.78 16.54
CA MET A 8 11.59 7.30 16.51
C MET A 8 11.12 7.84 17.88
N LYS A 9 11.98 7.85 18.91
CA LYS A 9 11.64 8.37 20.24
C LYS A 9 11.34 9.88 20.27
N SER A 10 11.75 10.65 19.25
CA SER A 10 11.60 12.10 19.22
C SER A 10 10.22 12.58 18.79
N VAL A 11 9.44 11.73 18.11
CA VAL A 11 8.07 12.08 17.70
C VAL A 11 7.14 11.64 18.83
N GLY A 12 6.54 12.60 19.52
CA GLY A 12 5.56 12.33 20.58
C GLY A 12 4.31 11.66 20.00
N ILE A 13 4.32 10.34 19.85
CA ILE A 13 3.18 9.57 19.35
C ILE A 13 2.22 9.34 20.51
N ASN A 14 1.36 10.33 20.79
CA ASN A 14 0.26 10.24 21.76
C ASN A 14 -0.95 9.45 21.20
N TYR A 15 -0.71 8.50 20.30
CA TYR A 15 -1.75 7.69 19.68
C TYR A 15 -1.89 6.36 20.43
N PRO A 16 -3.12 5.87 20.67
CA PRO A 16 -3.31 4.57 21.29
C PRO A 16 -2.73 3.46 20.42
N TYR A 17 -2.15 2.44 21.05
CA TYR A 17 -1.68 1.25 20.35
C TYR A 17 -2.87 0.52 19.70
N VAL A 18 -2.80 0.30 18.39
CA VAL A 18 -3.82 -0.43 17.62
C VAL A 18 -3.23 -1.74 17.12
N ARG A 19 -3.79 -2.88 17.55
CA ARG A 19 -3.42 -4.20 17.04
C ARG A 19 -3.89 -4.36 15.58
N ARG A 20 -2.95 -4.42 14.64
CA ARG A 20 -3.24 -4.61 13.20
C ARG A 20 -3.29 -6.09 12.80
N ARG A 21 -4.10 -6.42 11.78
CA ARG A 21 -4.10 -7.76 11.17
C ARG A 21 -2.75 -8.04 10.48
N LYS A 22 -2.34 -9.30 10.46
CA LYS A 22 -1.10 -9.75 9.80
C LYS A 22 -1.31 -10.52 8.50
N LYS A 23 -2.56 -10.88 8.18
CA LYS A 23 -2.91 -11.62 6.97
C LYS A 23 -4.31 -11.27 6.48
N LEU A 24 -4.53 -11.49 5.19
CA LEU A 24 -5.84 -11.51 4.57
C LEU A 24 -6.53 -12.86 4.79
N PRO A 25 -7.86 -12.94 4.69
CA PRO A 25 -8.57 -14.22 4.50
C PRO A 25 -8.10 -14.91 3.22
N ASP A 26 -8.27 -16.23 3.15
CA ASP A 26 -7.95 -16.98 1.94
C ASP A 26 -8.84 -16.51 0.77
N PRO A 27 -8.31 -16.43 -0.46
CA PRO A 27 -9.08 -16.01 -1.62
C PRO A 27 -10.25 -16.97 -1.86
N VAL A 28 -11.46 -16.42 -2.03
CA VAL A 28 -12.66 -17.22 -2.32
C VAL A 28 -12.63 -17.75 -3.76
N GLU A 29 -12.08 -16.96 -4.68
CA GLU A 29 -11.92 -17.33 -6.08
C GLU A 29 -10.52 -17.90 -6.32
N LYS A 30 -10.45 -19.12 -6.84
CA LYS A 30 -9.20 -19.65 -7.43
C LYS A 30 -8.96 -18.87 -8.73
N GLU A 31 -7.76 -18.37 -8.94
CA GLU A 31 -7.36 -17.69 -10.18
C GLU A 31 -7.85 -18.51 -11.39
N LYS A 32 -8.90 -18.04 -12.06
CA LYS A 32 -9.29 -18.61 -13.35
C LYS A 32 -8.23 -18.16 -14.34
N GLY A 33 -7.67 -19.10 -15.11
CA GLY A 33 -6.54 -18.88 -16.03
C GLY A 33 -6.80 -17.94 -17.22
N VAL A 34 -7.69 -16.96 -17.08
CA VAL A 34 -7.92 -15.91 -18.06
C VAL A 34 -6.71 -14.98 -18.02
N SER A 35 -6.01 -14.89 -19.15
CA SER A 35 -4.80 -14.09 -19.27
C SER A 35 -5.12 -12.60 -19.14
N LEU A 36 -4.46 -11.90 -18.21
CA LEU A 36 -4.51 -10.43 -18.10
C LEU A 36 -4.16 -9.77 -19.45
N TRP A 37 -3.16 -10.32 -20.15
CA TRP A 37 -2.76 -9.85 -21.47
C TRP A 37 -3.90 -9.88 -22.49
N SER A 38 -4.73 -10.94 -22.47
CA SER A 38 -5.86 -11.09 -23.39
C SER A 38 -6.92 -9.99 -23.21
N MET A 39 -7.06 -9.42 -22.02
CA MET A 39 -7.97 -8.29 -21.79
C MET A 39 -7.32 -6.93 -22.08
N ILE A 40 -6.02 -6.78 -21.78
CA ILE A 40 -5.31 -5.52 -22.02
C ILE A 40 -5.20 -5.24 -23.52
N LYS A 41 -4.91 -6.26 -24.34
CA LYS A 41 -4.70 -6.09 -25.79
C LYS A 41 -5.87 -5.41 -26.51
N ASP A 42 -7.12 -5.68 -26.09
CA ASP A 42 -8.34 -5.15 -26.73
C ASP A 42 -8.68 -3.72 -26.22
N ASN A 43 -7.90 -3.22 -25.25
CA ASN A 43 -8.06 -1.91 -24.63
C ASN A 43 -6.82 -1.01 -24.80
N ILE A 44 -5.85 -1.40 -25.63
CA ILE A 44 -4.69 -0.55 -25.94
C ILE A 44 -5.16 0.77 -26.56
N GLY A 45 -4.62 1.88 -26.04
CA GLY A 45 -4.99 3.24 -26.46
C GLY A 45 -6.28 3.77 -25.83
N LYS A 46 -6.98 2.98 -25.00
CA LYS A 46 -8.12 3.44 -24.20
C LYS A 46 -7.67 3.79 -22.78
N ASP A 47 -8.43 4.67 -22.16
CA ASP A 47 -8.34 4.94 -20.73
C ASP A 47 -8.92 3.74 -19.95
N LEU A 48 -8.04 2.95 -19.33
CA LEU A 48 -8.41 1.74 -18.58
C LEU A 48 -9.32 2.04 -17.38
N THR A 49 -9.30 3.26 -16.85
CA THR A 49 -10.21 3.65 -15.75
C THR A 49 -11.69 3.63 -16.17
N LYS A 50 -11.95 3.67 -17.49
CA LYS A 50 -13.30 3.62 -18.08
C LYS A 50 -13.68 2.22 -18.56
N VAL A 51 -12.80 1.24 -18.39
CA VAL A 51 -13.03 -0.16 -18.80
C VAL A 51 -13.47 -0.97 -17.57
N CYS A 52 -14.57 -1.71 -17.69
CA CYS A 52 -15.02 -2.62 -16.64
C CYS A 52 -14.16 -3.89 -16.64
N LEU A 53 -13.25 -4.01 -15.68
CA LEU A 53 -12.45 -5.21 -15.46
C LEU A 53 -13.16 -6.15 -14.48
N PRO A 54 -13.10 -7.48 -14.69
CA PRO A 54 -13.55 -8.44 -13.68
C PRO A 54 -12.79 -8.29 -12.36
N VAL A 55 -13.50 -8.48 -11.23
CA VAL A 55 -12.99 -8.24 -9.87
C VAL A 55 -11.72 -9.02 -9.52
N TYR A 56 -11.54 -10.21 -10.09
CA TYR A 56 -10.36 -11.04 -9.85
C TYR A 56 -9.05 -10.48 -10.42
N PHE A 57 -9.10 -9.42 -11.24
CA PHE A 57 -7.91 -8.66 -11.64
C PHE A 57 -7.59 -7.49 -10.70
N ASN A 58 -8.45 -7.21 -9.74
CA ASN A 58 -8.23 -6.14 -8.78
C ASN A 58 -7.53 -6.68 -7.53
N GLU A 59 -6.63 -5.89 -6.98
CA GLU A 59 -6.14 -6.08 -5.61
C GLU A 59 -7.22 -5.60 -4.61
N PRO A 60 -7.27 -6.15 -3.37
CA PRO A 60 -8.25 -5.75 -2.35
C PRO A 60 -7.85 -4.42 -1.68
N LEU A 61 -7.45 -3.43 -2.48
CA LEU A 61 -7.10 -2.08 -2.08
C LEU A 61 -7.68 -1.08 -3.08
N SER A 62 -8.21 0.02 -2.57
CA SER A 62 -8.58 1.18 -3.38
C SER A 62 -7.34 2.02 -3.75
N SER A 63 -7.44 2.83 -4.80
CA SER A 63 -6.38 3.76 -5.19
C SER A 63 -5.96 4.68 -4.03
N LEU A 64 -6.91 5.11 -3.19
CA LEU A 64 -6.60 5.92 -2.01
C LEU A 64 -5.72 5.15 -1.01
N GLN A 65 -6.05 3.89 -0.73
CA GLN A 65 -5.25 3.05 0.17
C GLN A 65 -3.87 2.78 -0.41
N LYS A 66 -3.76 2.59 -1.74
CA LYS A 66 -2.47 2.47 -2.43
C LYS A 66 -1.61 3.72 -2.27
N CYS A 67 -2.19 4.93 -2.38
CA CYS A 67 -1.44 6.17 -2.14
C CYS A 67 -0.87 6.27 -0.71
N PHE A 68 -1.46 5.59 0.27
CA PHE A 68 -0.92 5.55 1.63
C PHE A 68 0.25 4.57 1.80
N GLU A 69 0.52 3.69 0.84
CA GLU A 69 1.72 2.83 0.85
C GLU A 69 3.00 3.67 0.76
N ASP A 70 2.96 4.84 0.11
CA ASP A 70 4.07 5.79 0.04
C ASP A 70 4.54 6.29 1.44
N LEU A 71 3.67 6.20 2.45
CA LEU A 71 3.94 6.63 3.82
C LEU A 71 4.38 5.48 4.75
N GLU A 72 4.56 4.26 4.24
CA GLU A 72 5.05 3.11 5.01
C GLU A 72 6.36 3.45 5.76
N TYR A 73 7.25 4.18 5.09
CA TYR A 73 8.53 4.61 5.62
C TYR A 73 8.60 6.12 5.92
N SER A 74 7.47 6.74 6.29
CA SER A 74 7.37 8.18 6.57
C SER A 74 8.39 8.69 7.60
N TYR A 75 8.81 7.85 8.56
CA TYR A 75 9.85 8.18 9.55
C TYR A 75 11.21 8.56 8.93
N LEU A 76 11.46 8.21 7.66
CA LEU A 76 12.66 8.63 6.94
C LEU A 76 12.71 10.15 6.76
N ILE A 77 11.55 10.81 6.61
CA ILE A 77 11.45 12.26 6.47
C ILE A 77 11.82 12.94 7.79
N ASP A 78 11.33 12.40 8.92
CA ASP A 78 11.70 12.89 10.26
C ASP A 78 13.21 12.76 10.50
N ARG A 79 13.79 11.62 10.09
CA ARG A 79 15.24 11.39 10.21
C ARG A 79 16.05 12.36 9.34
N ALA A 80 15.60 12.62 8.11
CA ALA A 80 16.25 13.58 7.23
C ALA A 80 16.21 15.00 7.83
N TYR A 81 15.07 15.40 8.40
CA TYR A 81 14.92 16.67 9.10
C TYR A 81 15.88 16.80 10.30
N GLU A 82 15.94 15.77 11.16
CA GLU A 82 16.86 15.78 12.31
C GLU A 82 18.33 15.77 11.91
N TRP A 83 18.68 15.17 10.76
CA TRP A 83 20.02 15.28 10.20
C TRP A 83 20.33 16.70 9.71
N GLY A 84 19.38 17.33 9.01
CA GLY A 84 19.51 18.70 8.53
C GLY A 84 19.61 19.76 9.62
N LYS A 85 19.18 19.48 10.86
CA LYS A 85 19.38 20.38 12.01
C LYS A 85 20.80 20.35 12.59
N ARG A 86 21.62 19.37 12.22
CA ARG A 86 22.99 19.19 12.73
C ARG A 86 24.05 19.93 11.91
N VAL A 87 23.67 20.41 10.73
CA VAL A 87 24.47 21.28 9.84
C VAL A 87 24.08 22.73 10.08
#